data_AF-A0AA39G206-F1
#
_entry.id   AF-A0AA39G206-F1
#
_cell.length_a   1.000
_cell.length_b   1.000
_cell.length_c   1.000
_cell.angle_alpha   90.00
_cell.angle_beta   90.00
_cell.angle_gamma   90.00
#
_symmetry.space_group_name_H-M   'P 1'
#
loop_
_entity.id
_entity.type
_entity.pdbx_description
1 polymer ?
#
loop_
_entity_poly.entity_id
_entity_poly.type
_entity_poly.pdbx_seq_one_letter_code
_entity_poly.pdbx_strand_id
1 'polypeptide(L)'
;MFSSKKNKLLPRPSLLSCEQIVVDLNNANISDIAFSIMPNDNTQSTDLHFPTNVNDAENIYGKARRYLDGIQKLKILSDILNLEEKNLQIDYEEIEKLAKEIRNQAQAVLKII
;
A
#
# COMPACT_ATOMS: atom_id res chain seq x y z
N MET A 1 -12.47 -60.59 -11.59
CA MET A 1 -11.42 -59.80 -12.28
C MET A 1 -11.86 -58.34 -12.27
N PHE A 2 -11.38 -57.54 -11.31
CA PHE A 2 -11.71 -56.11 -11.23
C PHE A 2 -10.62 -55.34 -11.98
N SER A 3 -10.94 -54.95 -13.21
CA SER A 3 -10.08 -54.12 -14.05
C SER A 3 -10.00 -52.70 -13.47
N SER A 4 -8.80 -52.30 -13.05
CA SER A 4 -8.48 -50.96 -12.57
C SER A 4 -8.66 -49.94 -13.71
N LYS A 5 -9.84 -49.32 -13.80
CA LYS A 5 -10.02 -48.11 -14.61
C LYS A 5 -9.21 -47.01 -13.93
N LYS A 6 -7.99 -46.77 -14.41
CA LYS A 6 -7.19 -45.61 -14.00
C LYS A 6 -8.08 -44.38 -14.20
N ASN A 7 -8.43 -43.73 -13.09
CA ASN A 7 -9.33 -42.58 -13.05
C ASN A 7 -8.80 -41.50 -14.00
N LYS A 8 -9.41 -41.39 -15.19
CA LYS A 8 -9.17 -40.27 -16.10
C LYS A 8 -9.88 -39.05 -15.52
N LEU A 9 -9.30 -38.46 -14.48
CA LEU A 9 -9.70 -37.15 -14.03
C LEU A 9 -9.51 -36.19 -15.20
N LEU A 10 -10.50 -35.32 -15.42
CA LEU A 10 -10.36 -34.24 -16.39
C LEU A 10 -9.10 -33.44 -16.06
N PRO A 11 -8.36 -32.98 -17.08
CA PRO A 11 -7.19 -32.14 -16.84
C PRO A 11 -7.61 -30.93 -16.01
N ARG A 12 -6.85 -30.64 -14.95
CA ARG A 12 -7.11 -29.49 -14.09
C ARG A 12 -7.04 -28.22 -14.95
N PRO A 13 -7.97 -27.26 -14.78
CA PRO A 13 -7.87 -25.96 -15.44
C PRO A 13 -6.52 -25.31 -15.19
N SER A 14 -6.01 -24.58 -16.18
CA SER A 14 -4.79 -23.79 -16.02
C SER A 14 -4.99 -22.69 -14.98
N LEU A 15 -3.92 -22.32 -14.27
CA LEU A 15 -3.94 -21.18 -13.36
C LEU A 15 -4.20 -19.89 -14.15
N LEU A 16 -4.95 -18.98 -13.55
CA LEU A 16 -5.20 -17.66 -14.10
C LEU A 16 -3.89 -16.88 -14.18
N SER A 17 -3.73 -16.11 -15.26
CA SER A 17 -2.60 -15.18 -15.40
C SER A 17 -2.81 -13.94 -14.52
N CYS A 18 -1.72 -13.28 -14.13
CA CYS A 18 -1.79 -12.06 -13.31
C CYS A 18 -2.63 -10.95 -13.97
N GLU A 19 -2.59 -10.85 -15.30
CA GLU A 19 -3.36 -9.86 -16.06
C GLU A 19 -4.87 -10.12 -15.94
N GLN A 20 -5.30 -11.37 -16.00
CA GLN A 20 -6.70 -11.75 -15.84
C GLN A 20 -7.21 -11.43 -14.43
N ILE A 21 -6.37 -11.68 -13.40
CA ILE A 21 -6.71 -11.35 -12.02
C ILE A 21 -6.94 -9.84 -11.85
N VAL A 22 -6.09 -9.01 -12.46
CA VAL A 22 -6.22 -7.54 -12.37
C VAL A 22 -7.49 -7.06 -13.08
N VAL A 23 -7.84 -7.63 -14.24
CA VAL A 23 -9.07 -7.29 -14.96
C VAL A 23 -10.30 -7.66 -14.13
N ASP A 24 -10.32 -8.84 -13.52
CA ASP A 24 -11.44 -9.27 -12.69
C ASP A 24 -11.59 -8.41 -11.43
N LEU A 25 -10.48 -8.00 -10.80
CA LEU A 25 -10.51 -7.08 -9.65
C LEU A 25 -11.01 -5.69 -10.01
N ASN A 26 -10.67 -5.19 -11.20
CA ASN A 26 -11.16 -3.88 -11.66
C ASN A 26 -12.65 -3.90 -12.04
N ASN A 27 -13.15 -5.07 -12.45
CA ASN A 27 -14.56 -5.27 -12.80
C ASN A 27 -15.41 -5.74 -11.60
N ALA A 28 -14.78 -6.02 -10.46
CA ALA A 28 -15.47 -6.49 -9.27
C ALA A 28 -16.34 -5.39 -8.66
N ASN A 29 -17.57 -5.75 -8.29
CA ASN A 29 -18.48 -4.86 -7.59
C ASN A 29 -18.11 -4.81 -6.10
N ILE A 30 -18.06 -3.62 -5.50
CA ILE A 30 -17.74 -3.41 -4.08
C ILE A 30 -18.73 -4.13 -3.15
N SER A 31 -19.96 -4.38 -3.62
CA SER A 31 -21.00 -5.10 -2.88
C SER A 31 -21.02 -6.62 -3.14
N ASP A 32 -20.00 -7.17 -3.81
CA ASP A 32 -19.95 -8.60 -4.10
C ASP A 32 -19.74 -9.40 -2.80
N ILE A 33 -20.48 -10.49 -2.65
CA ILE A 33 -20.44 -11.40 -1.50
C ILE A 33 -19.05 -12.01 -1.34
N ALA A 34 -18.31 -12.20 -2.45
CA ALA A 34 -16.92 -12.68 -2.41
C ALA A 34 -15.96 -11.74 -1.67
N PHE A 35 -16.27 -10.43 -1.61
CA PHE A 35 -15.50 -9.42 -0.88
C PHE A 35 -16.23 -8.91 0.37
N SER A 36 -17.43 -9.42 0.65
CA SER A 36 -18.19 -9.08 1.83
C SER A 36 -17.56 -9.76 3.03
N ILE A 37 -16.83 -8.98 3.84
CA ILE A 37 -16.23 -9.43 5.08
C ILE A 37 -17.37 -9.72 6.06
N MET A 38 -17.87 -10.94 6.06
CA MET A 38 -18.84 -11.40 7.05
C MET A 38 -18.16 -11.37 8.42
N PRO A 39 -18.70 -10.64 9.41
CA PRO A 39 -18.06 -10.48 10.72
C PRO A 39 -17.90 -11.81 11.48
N ASN A 40 -18.56 -12.88 11.02
CA ASN A 40 -18.61 -14.17 11.68
C ASN A 40 -17.80 -15.29 10.99
N ASP A 41 -17.18 -15.06 9.82
CA ASP A 41 -16.41 -16.09 9.09
C ASP A 41 -14.92 -16.12 9.46
N ASN A 42 -14.55 -15.59 10.61
CA ASN A 42 -13.18 -15.65 11.14
C ASN A 42 -12.76 -17.06 11.64
N THR A 43 -13.49 -18.10 11.26
CA THR A 43 -13.17 -19.49 11.57
C THR A 43 -12.81 -20.25 10.30
N GLN A 44 -11.49 -20.36 10.08
CA GLN A 44 -10.80 -21.39 9.31
C GLN A 44 -10.70 -21.21 7.78
N SER A 45 -9.64 -20.54 7.34
CA SER A 45 -8.82 -21.04 6.24
C SER A 45 -7.34 -20.87 6.58
N THR A 46 -6.68 -22.02 6.61
CA THR A 46 -5.28 -22.27 6.97
C THR A 46 -4.36 -21.76 5.86
N ASP A 47 -3.63 -20.66 6.11
CA ASP A 47 -2.25 -20.39 5.61
C ASP A 47 -1.74 -18.94 5.84
N LEU A 48 -2.48 -18.10 6.56
CA LEU A 48 -1.91 -16.97 7.30
C LEU A 48 -1.88 -17.36 8.77
N HIS A 49 -0.76 -17.92 9.22
CA HIS A 49 -0.55 -18.43 10.57
C HIS A 49 -0.62 -17.31 11.64
N PHE A 50 -1.83 -16.88 11.98
CA PHE A 50 -2.11 -16.14 13.22
C PHE A 50 -2.74 -17.10 14.23
N PRO A 51 -1.94 -17.71 15.14
CA PRO A 51 -2.49 -18.38 16.29
C PRO A 51 -2.89 -17.27 17.26
N THR A 52 -4.07 -16.69 17.09
CA THR A 52 -4.66 -15.89 18.17
C THR A 52 -5.31 -16.89 19.12
N ASN A 53 -4.46 -17.57 19.91
CA ASN A 53 -4.91 -18.25 21.10
C ASN A 53 -5.61 -17.20 21.97
N VAL A 54 -6.93 -17.26 22.04
CA VAL A 54 -7.77 -16.31 22.79
C VAL A 54 -7.43 -16.31 24.30
N ASN A 55 -6.65 -17.31 24.75
CA ASN A 55 -6.13 -17.42 26.12
C ASN A 55 -4.79 -16.70 26.34
N ASP A 56 -4.21 -16.05 25.33
CA ASP A 56 -2.94 -15.31 25.44
C ASP A 56 -3.19 -13.79 25.35
N ALA A 57 -3.95 -13.27 26.31
CA ALA A 57 -4.28 -11.85 26.41
C ALA A 57 -3.03 -10.96 26.42
N GLU A 58 -1.93 -11.43 27.03
CA GLU A 58 -0.67 -10.69 27.13
C GLU A 58 -0.01 -10.47 25.76
N ASN A 59 -0.07 -11.46 24.87
CA ASN A 59 0.40 -11.34 23.49
C ASN A 59 -0.47 -10.41 22.64
N ILE A 60 -1.79 -10.43 22.84
CA ILE A 60 -2.73 -9.52 22.16
C ILE A 60 -2.46 -8.07 22.58
N TYR A 61 -2.37 -7.80 23.88
CA TYR A 61 -2.06 -6.45 24.38
C TYR A 61 -0.64 -6.00 24.00
N GLY A 62 0.34 -6.91 24.01
CA GLY A 62 1.70 -6.63 23.56
C GLY A 62 1.75 -6.21 22.09
N LYS A 63 1.01 -6.91 21.21
CA LYS A 63 0.88 -6.55 19.79
C LYS A 63 0.16 -5.21 19.61
N ALA A 64 -0.97 -5.00 20.30
CA ALA A 64 -1.70 -3.74 20.25
C ALA A 64 -0.83 -2.55 20.67
N ARG A 65 -0.01 -2.70 21.71
CA ARG A 65 0.95 -1.68 22.16
C ARG A 65 2.02 -1.39 21.12
N ARG A 66 2.55 -2.42 20.46
CA ARG A 66 3.54 -2.25 19.38
C ARG A 66 2.94 -1.52 18.18
N TYR A 67 1.70 -1.84 17.80
CA TYR A 67 0.99 -1.12 16.75
C TYR A 67 0.72 0.32 17.12
N LEU A 68 0.32 0.59 18.37
CA LEU A 68 0.13 1.95 18.85
C LEU A 68 1.42 2.77 18.80
N ASP A 69 2.54 2.20 19.24
CA ASP A 69 3.87 2.83 19.13
C ASP A 69 4.25 3.09 17.68
N GLY A 70 4.00 2.12 16.79
CA GLY A 70 4.20 2.27 15.35
C GLY A 70 3.39 3.41 14.75
N ILE A 71 2.10 3.50 15.09
CA ILE A 71 1.21 4.58 14.63
C ILE A 71 1.70 5.94 15.12
N GLN A 72 2.14 6.05 16.38
CA GLN A 72 2.68 7.30 16.91
C GLN A 72 3.95 7.74 16.17
N LYS A 73 4.87 6.81 15.92
CA LYS A 73 6.09 7.08 15.14
C LYS A 73 5.77 7.51 13.71
N LEU A 74 4.82 6.85 13.05
CA LEU A 74 4.37 7.23 11.72
C LEU A 74 3.74 8.62 11.68
N LYS A 75 2.99 9.00 12.72
CA LYS A 75 2.43 10.34 12.84
C LYS A 75 3.54 11.40 12.93
N ILE A 76 4.51 11.20 13.81
CA ILE A 76 5.66 12.12 13.94
C ILE A 76 6.41 12.23 12.60
N LEU A 77 6.64 11.11 11.93
CA LEU A 77 7.29 11.10 10.62
C LEU A 77 6.49 11.88 9.57
N SER A 78 5.15 11.71 9.56
CA SER A 78 4.28 12.47 8.67
C SER A 78 4.36 13.97 8.93
N ASP A 79 4.41 14.40 10.20
CA ASP A 79 4.52 15.81 10.57
C ASP A 79 5.87 16.41 10.11
N ILE A 80 6.95 15.64 10.23
CA ILE A 80 8.29 16.04 9.75
C ILE A 80 8.29 16.20 8.22
N LEU A 81 7.75 15.22 7.49
CA LEU A 81 7.69 15.28 6.02
C LEU A 81 6.87 16.47 5.53
N ASN A 82 5.74 16.76 6.17
CA ASN A 82 4.91 17.92 5.84
C ASN A 82 5.65 19.25 6.09
N LEU A 83 6.54 19.31 7.08
CA LEU A 83 7.37 20.48 7.32
C LEU A 83 8.47 20.61 6.26
N GLU A 84 9.13 19.50 5.92
CA GLU A 84 10.19 19.46 4.91
C GLU A 84 9.67 19.84 3.51
N GLU A 85 8.47 19.36 3.15
CA GLU A 85 7.80 19.75 1.90
C GLU A 85 7.57 21.27 1.81
N LYS A 86 7.09 21.88 2.90
CA LYS A 86 6.89 23.35 2.95
C LYS A 86 8.19 24.11 2.82
N ASN A 87 9.25 23.65 3.50
CA ASN A 87 10.56 24.28 3.41
C ASN A 87 11.11 24.19 1.99
N LEU A 88 11.00 23.02 1.36
CA LEU A 88 11.44 22.82 -0.02
C LEU A 88 10.70 23.74 -1.01
N GLN A 89 9.40 23.94 -0.80
CA GLN A 89 8.60 24.87 -1.61
C GLN A 89 9.09 26.32 -1.45
N ILE A 90 9.42 26.76 -0.23
CA ILE A 90 9.97 28.09 0.02
C ILE A 90 11.32 28.24 -0.68
N ASP A 91 12.21 27.26 -0.52
CA ASP A 91 13.54 27.26 -1.15
C ASP A 91 13.43 27.33 -2.68
N TYR A 92 12.48 26.59 -3.27
CA TYR A 92 12.20 26.64 -4.70
C TYR A 92 11.80 28.04 -5.18
N GLU A 93 10.89 28.69 -4.46
CA GLU A 93 10.43 30.05 -4.78
C GLU A 93 11.56 31.08 -4.68
N GLU A 94 12.45 30.93 -3.69
CA GLU A 94 13.64 31.77 -3.54
C GLU A 94 14.61 31.57 -4.72
N ILE A 95 14.86 30.32 -5.13
CA ILE A 95 15.71 30.01 -6.28
C ILE A 95 15.14 30.61 -7.57
N GLU A 96 13.83 30.48 -7.81
CA GLU A 96 13.20 31.09 -8.99
C GLU A 96 13.36 32.62 -9.00
N LYS A 97 13.14 33.25 -7.85
CA LYS A 97 13.30 34.70 -7.71
C LYS A 97 14.73 35.12 -8.00
N LEU A 98 15.72 34.44 -7.42
CA LEU A 98 17.13 34.71 -7.65
C LEU A 98 17.51 34.54 -9.13
N ALA A 99 17.05 33.44 -9.76
CA ALA A 99 17.30 33.20 -11.18
C ALA A 99 16.71 34.30 -12.08
N LYS A 100 15.53 34.81 -11.74
CA LYS A 100 14.90 35.92 -12.44
C LYS A 100 15.68 37.23 -12.27
N GLU A 101 16.16 37.52 -11.06
CA GLU A 101 17.00 38.68 -10.79
C GLU A 101 18.31 38.64 -11.58
N ILE A 102 19.00 37.49 -11.59
CA ILE A 102 20.22 37.28 -12.39
C ILE A 102 19.95 37.50 -13.87
N ARG A 103 18.85 36.94 -14.40
CA ARG A 103 18.46 37.15 -15.81
C ARG A 103 18.24 38.63 -16.12
N ASN A 104 17.54 39.36 -15.24
CA ASN A 104 17.28 40.78 -15.42
C ASN A 104 18.57 41.60 -15.39
N GLN A 105 19.48 41.30 -14.46
CA GLN A 105 20.78 41.97 -14.36
C GLN A 105 21.63 41.72 -15.61
N ALA A 106 21.71 40.47 -16.09
CA ALA A 106 22.43 40.14 -17.31
C ALA A 106 21.88 40.86 -18.54
N GLN A 107 20.55 40.94 -18.68
CA GLN A 107 19.90 41.71 -19.75
C GLN A 107 20.16 43.20 -19.66
N ALA A 108 20.21 43.77 -18.45
CA ALA A 108 20.53 45.19 -18.26
C ALA A 108 21.96 45.50 -18.72
N VAL A 109 22.94 44.65 -18.38
CA VAL A 109 24.33 44.78 -18.84
C VAL A 109 24.43 44.68 -20.36
N LEU A 110 23.73 43.71 -20.97
CA LEU A 110 23.72 43.53 -22.43
C LEU A 110 23.11 44.69 -23.21
N LYS A 111 22.24 45.51 -22.59
CA LYS A 111 21.63 46.69 -23.23
C LYS A 111 22.50 47.96 -23.15
N ILE A 112 23.57 47.93 -22.35
CA ILE A 112 24.47 49.08 -22.13
C ILE A 112 25.67 49.04 -23.11
N ILE A 113 25.90 47.90 -23.77
CA ILE A 113 26.92 47.69 -24.82
C ILE A 113 26.27 47.87 -26.19
#